data_AF-A0A3D3GJB0-F1
#
_entry.id   AF-A0A3D3GJB0-F1
#
_cell.length_a   1.000
_cell.length_b   1.000
_cell.length_c   1.000
_cell.angle_alpha   90.00
_cell.angle_beta   90.00
_cell.angle_gamma   90.00
#
_symmetry.space_group_name_H-M   'P 1'
#
loop_
_entity.id
_entity.type
_entity.pdbx_description
1 polymer ?
#
loop_
_entity_poly.entity_id
_entity_poly.type
_entity_poly.pdbx_seq_one_letter_code
_entity_poly.pdbx_strand_id
1 'polypeptide(L)'
;MLSYFSLSKAKLITCIALLIGLTILGYSTVYRAAWGEKSRTDLTVYLRAAEAIPAGENIYAVENQRHWHYVYLPLLAILLIPFTSLPLWLNALLWYALSIATLFGTFWGLKTLFRDQERGWAVISACFLVALPPLLNTLTRGQLGVLSLFLTLLPFVLDQSGKKFTAGFILGFAIVLKMSPLLILPFYFLLNRNWRALAGCAAGGFLFGLFIPIVVFGPELHYAYLRNYYDAISGGTGNLAHQSYLWGELFTPFAGDNQSFYAVLT
;
A
#
# COMPACT_ATOMS: atom_id res chain seq x y z
N MET A 1 33.83 26.81 -14.23
CA MET A 1 32.71 25.88 -14.43
C MET A 1 32.73 24.94 -13.22
N LEU A 2 31.63 24.84 -12.45
CA LEU A 2 31.45 24.21 -11.10
C LEU A 2 31.10 25.22 -9.99
N SER A 3 30.01 25.95 -10.18
CA SER A 3 29.26 26.58 -9.09
C SER A 3 28.47 25.46 -8.40
N TYR A 4 29.10 24.76 -7.47
CA TYR A 4 28.41 23.77 -6.63
C TYR A 4 27.37 24.47 -5.75
N PHE A 5 26.15 23.91 -5.75
CA PHE A 5 25.00 24.31 -4.96
C PHE A 5 25.38 24.61 -3.49
N SER A 6 25.58 25.89 -3.14
CA SER A 6 25.67 26.29 -1.74
C SER A 6 24.25 26.32 -1.16
N LEU A 7 23.83 25.20 -0.58
CA LEU A 7 22.64 25.18 0.26
C LEU A 7 22.86 26.18 1.41
N SER A 8 21.87 27.04 1.68
CA SER A 8 21.93 27.88 2.87
C SER A 8 22.08 26.99 4.11
N LYS A 9 22.77 27.47 5.15
CA LYS A 9 22.98 26.71 6.40
C LYS A 9 21.67 26.10 6.93
N ALA A 10 20.57 26.85 6.86
CA ALA A 10 19.25 26.38 7.26
C ALA A 10 18.72 25.20 6.41
N LYS A 11 18.89 25.25 5.08
CA LYS A 11 18.51 24.14 4.18
C LYS A 11 19.36 22.90 4.45
N LEU A 12 20.67 23.08 4.66
CA LEU A 12 21.57 21.97 4.98
C LEU A 12 21.18 21.29 6.30
N ILE A 13 20.93 22.06 7.36
CA ILE A 13 20.46 21.54 8.65
C ILE A 13 19.15 20.76 8.48
N THR A 14 18.21 21.30 7.69
CA THR A 14 16.93 20.63 7.42
C THR A 14 17.11 19.30 6.69
N CYS A 15 17.95 19.26 5.65
CA CYS A 15 18.26 18.03 4.93
C CYS A 15 18.91 16.97 5.83
N ILE A 16 19.85 17.38 6.69
CA ILE A 16 20.50 16.49 7.65
C ILE A 16 19.48 15.95 8.65
N ALA A 17 18.63 16.80 9.23
CA ALA A 17 17.61 16.38 10.19
C ALA A 17 16.61 15.40 9.56
N LEU A 18 16.17 15.65 8.32
CA LEU A 18 15.31 14.73 7.56
C LEU A 18 15.99 13.39 7.31
N LEU A 19 17.26 13.39 6.87
CA LEU A 19 18.02 12.17 6.63
C LEU A 19 18.17 11.34 7.91
N ILE A 20 18.50 11.98 9.03
CA ILE A 20 18.58 11.32 10.34
C ILE A 20 17.22 10.73 10.71
N GLY A 21 16.14 11.51 10.59
CA GLY A 21 14.77 11.04 10.89
C GLY A 21 14.36 9.84 10.04
N LEU A 22 14.61 9.88 8.72
CA LEU A 22 14.35 8.75 7.82
C LEU A 22 15.22 7.54 8.14
N THR A 23 16.45 7.72 8.59
CA THR A 23 17.32 6.61 9.00
C THR A 23 16.82 5.96 10.29
N ILE A 24 16.41 6.76 11.28
CA ILE A 24 15.82 6.27 12.53
C ILE A 24 14.52 5.52 12.27
N LEU A 25 13.66 6.04 11.40
CA LEU A 25 12.43 5.37 10.99
C LEU A 25 12.70 4.06 10.25
N GLY A 26 13.69 4.03 9.36
CA GLY A 26 14.12 2.81 8.67
C GLY A 26 14.61 1.75 9.64
N TYR A 27 15.48 2.14 10.59
CA TYR A 27 15.93 1.25 11.66
C TYR A 27 14.76 0.75 12.50
N SER A 28 13.83 1.64 12.91
CA SER A 28 12.65 1.25 13.68
C SER A 28 11.78 0.25 12.92
N THR A 29 11.61 0.43 11.62
CA THR A 29 10.84 -0.48 10.74
C THR A 29 11.47 -1.87 10.71
N VAL A 30 12.79 -1.94 10.46
CA VAL A 30 13.51 -3.22 10.43
C VAL A 30 13.51 -3.88 11.81
N TYR A 31 13.74 -3.12 12.88
CA TYR A 31 13.71 -3.62 14.24
C TYR A 31 12.33 -4.21 14.59
N ARG A 32 11.24 -3.47 14.31
CA ARG A 32 9.87 -3.92 14.54
C ARG A 32 9.51 -5.16 13.73
N ALA A 33 10.04 -5.30 12.52
CA ALA A 33 9.75 -6.43 11.65
C ALA A 33 10.54 -7.69 12.04
N ALA A 34 11.86 -7.57 12.23
CA ALA A 34 12.79 -8.71 12.17
C ALA A 34 13.66 -8.92 13.42
N TRP A 35 13.93 -7.89 14.23
CA TRP A 35 14.86 -8.00 15.37
C TRP A 35 14.20 -7.91 16.74
N GLY A 36 12.98 -7.38 16.83
CA GLY A 36 12.21 -7.37 18.07
C GLY A 36 11.68 -8.75 18.42
N GLU A 37 11.50 -9.00 19.72
CA GLU A 37 10.93 -10.27 20.24
C GLU A 37 9.55 -10.60 19.67
N LYS A 38 8.77 -9.57 19.31
CA LYS A 38 7.47 -9.69 18.65
C LYS A 38 7.51 -8.93 17.34
N SER A 39 7.16 -9.62 16.25
CA SER A 39 7.07 -9.01 14.92
C SER A 39 5.86 -8.06 14.84
N ARG A 40 6.11 -6.76 14.76
CA ARG A 40 5.08 -5.69 14.74
C ARG A 40 4.94 -5.12 13.33
N THR A 41 4.71 -6.00 12.36
CA THR A 41 4.60 -5.65 10.94
C THR A 41 3.54 -6.51 10.25
N ASP A 42 2.86 -5.93 9.27
CA ASP A 42 1.89 -6.64 8.45
C ASP A 42 2.61 -7.39 7.30
N LEU A 43 3.87 -7.04 7.02
CA LEU A 43 4.68 -7.64 5.94
C LEU A 43 4.82 -9.16 6.08
N THR A 44 4.87 -9.69 7.31
CA THR A 44 4.99 -11.13 7.56
C THR A 44 3.77 -11.90 7.09
N VAL A 45 2.57 -11.30 7.17
CA VAL A 45 1.34 -11.91 6.63
C VAL A 45 1.42 -12.02 5.11
N TYR A 46 1.97 -10.99 4.44
CA TYR A 46 2.08 -10.98 2.98
C TYR A 46 3.12 -12.00 2.49
N LEU A 47 4.26 -12.08 3.17
CA LEU A 47 5.31 -13.05 2.87
C LEU A 47 4.84 -14.48 3.14
N ARG A 48 4.12 -14.72 4.24
CA ARG A 48 3.58 -16.04 4.57
C ARG A 48 2.58 -16.54 3.51
N ALA A 49 1.73 -15.65 3.01
CA ALA A 49 0.82 -15.96 1.90
C ALA A 49 1.59 -16.23 0.60
N ALA A 50 2.69 -15.52 0.35
CA ALA A 50 3.56 -15.77 -0.80
C ALA A 50 4.31 -17.12 -0.69
N GLU A 51 4.76 -17.51 0.50
CA GLU A 51 5.37 -18.82 0.80
C GLU A 51 4.39 -19.98 0.61
N ALA A 52 3.10 -19.76 0.91
CA ALA A 52 2.06 -20.77 0.76
C ALA A 52 1.84 -21.19 -0.71
N ILE A 53 2.07 -20.29 -1.66
CA ILE A 53 1.84 -20.54 -3.10
C ILE A 53 2.68 -21.73 -3.61
N PRO A 54 4.03 -21.71 -3.55
CA PRO A 54 4.83 -22.85 -4.02
C PRO A 54 4.67 -24.10 -3.14
N ALA A 55 4.21 -23.97 -1.90
CA ALA A 55 3.93 -25.10 -1.01
C ALA A 55 2.59 -25.82 -1.33
N GLY A 56 1.76 -25.26 -2.22
CA GLY A 56 0.43 -25.80 -2.53
C GLY A 56 -0.59 -25.59 -1.40
N GLU A 57 -0.30 -24.66 -0.48
CA GLU A 57 -1.18 -24.31 0.64
C GLU A 57 -2.20 -23.23 0.23
N ASN A 58 -3.34 -23.21 0.91
CA ASN A 58 -4.33 -22.15 0.69
C ASN A 58 -3.85 -20.83 1.32
N ILE A 59 -3.62 -19.81 0.49
CA ILE A 59 -3.09 -18.51 0.92
C ILE A 59 -3.97 -17.77 1.95
N TYR A 60 -5.26 -18.11 2.05
CA TYR A 60 -6.19 -17.51 3.01
C TYR A 60 -6.35 -18.34 4.30
N ALA A 61 -5.82 -19.57 4.33
CA ALA A 61 -5.86 -20.44 5.51
C ALA A 61 -4.55 -20.41 6.32
N VAL A 62 -3.51 -19.76 5.81
CA VAL A 62 -2.23 -19.64 6.48
C VAL A 62 -2.17 -18.42 7.38
N GLU A 63 -1.46 -18.58 8.49
CA GLU A 63 -1.29 -17.54 9.49
C GLU A 63 0.20 -17.19 9.65
N ASN A 64 0.48 -15.93 9.98
CA ASN A 64 1.81 -15.55 10.47
C ASN A 64 2.01 -15.96 11.94
N GLN A 65 3.17 -15.64 12.51
CA GLN A 65 3.48 -15.91 13.93
C GLN A 65 2.54 -15.23 14.94
N ARG A 66 1.70 -14.29 14.50
CA ARG A 66 0.71 -13.58 15.31
C ARG A 66 -0.72 -14.10 15.12
N HIS A 67 -0.89 -15.20 14.39
CA HIS A 67 -2.20 -15.73 14.03
C HIS A 67 -3.00 -14.78 13.13
N TRP A 68 -2.32 -13.94 12.35
CA TRP A 68 -2.97 -13.04 11.40
C TRP A 68 -3.08 -13.64 10.01
N HIS A 69 -4.22 -13.39 9.38
CA HIS A 69 -4.59 -13.95 8.09
C HIS A 69 -4.41 -12.96 6.95
N TYR A 70 -4.17 -13.52 5.76
CA TYR A 70 -4.08 -12.74 4.53
C TYR A 70 -5.46 -12.25 4.06
N VAL A 71 -5.58 -10.94 3.80
CA VAL A 71 -6.85 -10.29 3.47
C VAL A 71 -6.78 -9.44 2.19
N TYR A 72 -5.90 -9.81 1.26
CA TYR A 72 -5.73 -9.12 -0.02
C TYR A 72 -6.08 -10.04 -1.19
N LEU A 73 -6.22 -9.48 -2.39
CA LEU A 73 -6.37 -10.29 -3.60
C LEU A 73 -5.04 -11.02 -3.91
N PRO A 74 -5.09 -12.18 -4.59
CA PRO A 74 -3.92 -13.06 -4.71
C PRO A 74 -2.69 -12.42 -5.36
N LEU A 75 -2.85 -11.38 -6.18
CA LEU A 75 -1.74 -10.71 -6.86
C LEU A 75 -0.63 -10.26 -5.91
N LEU A 76 -0.97 -9.70 -4.74
CA LEU A 76 0.06 -9.22 -3.82
C LEU A 76 0.94 -10.37 -3.32
N ALA A 77 0.36 -11.53 -3.02
CA ALA A 77 1.11 -12.72 -2.64
C ALA A 77 1.98 -13.22 -3.81
N ILE A 78 1.44 -13.25 -5.04
CA ILE A 78 2.20 -13.63 -6.25
C ILE A 78 3.43 -12.73 -6.44
N LEU A 79 3.27 -11.40 -6.33
CA LEU A 79 4.36 -10.44 -6.52
C LEU A 79 5.46 -10.57 -5.45
N LEU A 80 5.13 -11.12 -4.29
CA LEU A 80 6.07 -11.30 -3.19
C LEU A 80 6.81 -12.64 -3.20
N ILE A 81 6.45 -13.59 -4.09
CA ILE A 81 7.13 -14.88 -4.21
C ILE A 81 8.66 -14.73 -4.34
N PRO A 82 9.21 -13.82 -5.18
CA PRO A 82 10.67 -13.70 -5.32
C PRO A 82 11.39 -13.20 -4.05
N PHE A 83 10.65 -12.69 -3.07
CA PHE A 83 11.17 -12.09 -1.85
C PHE A 83 11.11 -13.04 -0.65
N THR A 84 10.44 -14.19 -0.77
CA THR A 84 10.28 -15.15 0.34
C THR A 84 11.60 -15.82 0.75
N SER A 85 12.57 -15.91 -0.16
CA SER A 85 13.89 -16.45 0.15
C SER A 85 14.81 -15.44 0.85
N LEU A 86 14.43 -14.17 0.94
CA LEU A 86 15.24 -13.13 1.59
C LEU A 86 15.00 -13.14 3.10
N PRO A 87 16.02 -12.80 3.92
CA PRO A 87 15.81 -12.64 5.35
C PRO A 87 14.85 -11.49 5.64
N LEU A 88 14.02 -11.62 6.67
CA LEU A 88 12.93 -10.69 6.97
C LEU A 88 13.39 -9.23 7.15
N TRP A 89 14.58 -8.99 7.70
CA TRP A 89 15.14 -7.64 7.85
C TRP A 89 15.35 -6.95 6.49
N LEU A 90 15.75 -7.72 5.46
CA LEU A 90 15.96 -7.20 4.11
C LEU A 90 14.63 -6.93 3.43
N ASN A 91 13.65 -7.82 3.58
CA ASN A 91 12.28 -7.57 3.11
C ASN A 91 11.69 -6.30 3.74
N ALA A 92 11.87 -6.11 5.05
CA ALA A 92 11.42 -4.90 5.74
C ALA A 92 12.13 -3.64 5.23
N LEU A 93 13.45 -3.72 4.99
CA LEU A 93 14.23 -2.61 4.45
C LEU A 93 13.81 -2.25 3.02
N LEU A 94 13.60 -3.24 2.15
CA LEU A 94 13.14 -3.05 0.77
C LEU A 94 11.74 -2.45 0.75
N TRP A 95 10.84 -2.94 1.60
CA TRP A 95 9.49 -2.38 1.73
C TRP A 95 9.50 -0.94 2.22
N TYR A 96 10.35 -0.64 3.21
CA TYR A 96 10.55 0.73 3.69
C TYR A 96 11.09 1.63 2.58
N ALA A 97 12.11 1.19 1.84
CA ALA A 97 12.66 1.94 0.72
C ALA A 97 11.62 2.21 -0.38
N LEU A 98 10.80 1.22 -0.73
CA LEU A 98 9.67 1.36 -1.65
C LEU A 98 8.65 2.39 -1.13
N SER A 99 8.33 2.34 0.16
CA SER A 99 7.39 3.27 0.80
C SER A 99 7.93 4.70 0.77
N ILE A 100 9.22 4.91 1.07
CA ILE A 100 9.85 6.23 0.97
C ILE A 100 9.87 6.72 -0.48
N ALA A 101 10.23 5.87 -1.44
CA ALA A 101 10.24 6.24 -2.86
C ALA A 101 8.85 6.66 -3.36
N THR A 102 7.81 5.91 -2.98
CA THR A 102 6.41 6.23 -3.36
C THR A 102 5.86 7.45 -2.62
N LEU A 103 6.30 7.71 -1.38
CA LEU A 103 6.00 8.96 -0.68
C LEU A 103 6.60 10.18 -1.40
N PHE A 104 7.88 10.12 -1.77
CA PHE A 104 8.51 11.17 -2.58
C PHE A 104 7.82 11.34 -3.94
N GLY A 105 7.49 10.23 -4.60
CA GLY A 105 6.71 10.23 -5.84
C GLY A 105 5.34 10.90 -5.68
N THR A 106 4.70 10.73 -4.52
CA THR A 106 3.42 11.39 -4.20
C THR A 106 3.59 12.90 -4.10
N PHE A 107 4.57 13.38 -3.32
CA PHE A 107 4.85 14.81 -3.21
C PHE A 107 5.21 15.45 -4.57
N TRP A 108 6.03 14.76 -5.35
CA TRP A 108 6.42 15.23 -6.67
C TRP A 108 5.23 15.27 -7.63
N GLY A 109 4.38 14.24 -7.63
CA GLY A 109 3.15 14.19 -8.40
C GLY A 109 2.18 15.32 -8.03
N LEU A 110 1.97 15.55 -6.72
CA LEU A 110 1.06 16.61 -6.25
C LEU A 110 1.49 17.99 -6.73
N LYS A 111 2.80 18.27 -6.75
CA LYS A 111 3.35 19.51 -7.31
C LYS A 111 2.87 19.79 -8.73
N THR A 112 2.67 18.75 -9.54
CA THR A 112 2.23 18.90 -10.94
C THR A 112 0.75 19.23 -11.08
N LEU A 113 -0.07 18.93 -10.06
CA LEU A 113 -1.52 19.13 -10.11
C LEU A 113 -1.95 20.54 -9.68
N PHE A 114 -1.13 21.26 -8.91
CA PHE A 114 -1.44 22.62 -8.45
C PHE A 114 -0.93 23.68 -9.43
N ARG A 115 -1.82 24.56 -9.89
CA ARG A 115 -1.45 25.73 -10.72
C ARG A 115 -0.69 26.79 -9.91
N ASP A 116 -1.22 27.14 -8.75
CA ASP A 116 -0.55 28.01 -7.77
C ASP A 116 0.32 27.15 -6.86
N GLN A 117 1.64 27.33 -6.99
CA GLN A 117 2.62 26.52 -6.28
C GLN A 117 2.69 26.88 -4.79
N GLU A 118 2.57 28.14 -4.40
CA GLU A 118 2.66 28.54 -3.00
C GLU A 118 1.47 28.01 -2.21
N ARG A 119 0.26 28.22 -2.73
CA ARG A 119 -0.95 27.67 -2.14
C ARG A 119 -0.95 26.14 -2.19
N GLY A 120 -0.45 25.54 -3.27
CA GLY A 120 -0.28 24.11 -3.39
C GLY A 120 0.58 23.53 -2.27
N TRP A 121 1.76 24.09 -2.03
CA TRP A 121 2.65 23.64 -0.95
C TRP A 121 2.06 23.86 0.44
N ALA A 122 1.32 24.94 0.66
CA ALA A 122 0.62 25.16 1.93
C ALA A 122 -0.43 24.06 2.19
N VAL A 123 -1.25 23.73 1.19
CA VAL A 123 -2.25 22.65 1.30
C VAL A 123 -1.60 21.29 1.47
N ILE A 124 -0.58 20.96 0.66
CA ILE A 124 0.16 19.70 0.75
C ILE A 124 0.77 19.54 2.15
N SER A 125 1.39 20.60 2.68
CA SER A 125 2.00 20.58 4.01
C SER A 125 0.96 20.38 5.10
N ALA A 126 -0.17 21.08 5.03
CA ALA A 126 -1.27 20.90 5.98
C ALA A 126 -1.84 19.47 5.95
N CYS A 127 -2.10 18.92 4.75
CA CYS A 127 -2.56 17.54 4.58
C CYS A 127 -1.53 16.54 5.11
N PHE A 128 -0.24 16.76 4.85
CA PHE A 128 0.82 15.88 5.35
C PHE A 128 0.92 15.91 6.86
N LEU A 129 0.80 17.08 7.50
CA LEU A 129 0.80 17.20 8.96
C LEU A 129 -0.37 16.45 9.59
N VAL A 130 -1.57 16.57 9.01
CA VAL A 130 -2.75 15.83 9.47
C VAL A 130 -2.58 14.32 9.25
N ALA A 131 -1.99 13.93 8.12
CA ALA A 131 -1.74 12.53 7.78
C ALA A 131 -0.49 11.94 8.46
N LEU A 132 0.27 12.73 9.23
CA LEU A 132 1.57 12.29 9.74
C LEU A 132 1.45 11.05 10.66
N PRO A 133 0.51 10.97 11.63
CA PRO A 133 0.36 9.76 12.44
C PRO A 133 0.07 8.48 11.64
N PRO A 134 -0.95 8.43 10.75
CA PRO A 134 -1.19 7.23 9.94
C PRO A 134 -0.05 6.96 8.95
N LEU A 135 0.64 7.98 8.43
CA LEU A 135 1.82 7.81 7.57
C LEU A 135 2.99 7.14 8.31
N LEU A 136 3.29 7.57 9.53
CA LEU A 136 4.34 6.96 10.35
C LEU A 136 3.98 5.51 10.72
N ASN A 137 2.71 5.27 11.05
CA ASN A 137 2.20 3.92 11.34
C ASN A 137 2.37 2.99 10.13
N THR A 138 1.94 3.40 8.94
CA THR A 138 2.06 2.57 7.73
C THR A 138 3.53 2.31 7.35
N LEU A 139 4.40 3.32 7.50
CA LEU A 139 5.84 3.19 7.22
C LEU A 139 6.50 2.18 8.16
N THR A 140 6.24 2.27 9.45
CA THR A 140 6.89 1.44 10.48
C THR A 140 6.33 0.02 10.60
N ARG A 141 5.12 -0.22 10.07
CA ARG A 141 4.45 -1.53 10.08
C ARG A 141 4.46 -2.27 8.74
N GLY A 142 5.16 -1.76 7.72
CA GLY A 142 5.26 -2.45 6.44
C GLY A 142 3.93 -2.59 5.70
N GLN A 143 3.06 -1.59 5.80
CA GLN A 143 1.74 -1.63 5.20
C GLN A 143 1.70 -1.05 3.78
N LEU A 144 0.60 -1.32 3.07
CA LEU A 144 0.34 -0.80 1.72
C LEU A 144 -0.10 0.68 1.67
N GLY A 145 -0.27 1.36 2.80
CA GLY A 145 -0.90 2.70 2.85
C GLY A 145 -0.19 3.74 1.97
N VAL A 146 1.13 3.87 2.12
CA VAL A 146 1.93 4.84 1.33
C VAL A 146 1.93 4.50 -0.16
N LEU A 147 2.10 3.21 -0.50
CA LEU A 147 2.02 2.74 -1.89
C LEU A 147 0.64 3.04 -2.49
N SER A 148 -0.42 2.82 -1.72
CA SER A 148 -1.80 3.07 -2.17
C SER A 148 -2.07 4.56 -2.37
N LEU A 149 -1.49 5.43 -1.54
CA LEU A 149 -1.56 6.88 -1.72
C LEU A 149 -0.90 7.29 -3.05
N PHE A 150 0.29 6.77 -3.34
CA PHE A 150 0.97 7.02 -4.60
C PHE A 150 0.17 6.51 -5.80
N LEU A 151 -0.34 5.27 -5.72
CA LEU A 151 -1.14 4.66 -6.77
C LEU A 151 -2.54 5.28 -6.92
N THR A 152 -3.04 5.99 -5.90
CA THR A 152 -4.22 6.86 -6.02
C THR A 152 -3.91 8.06 -6.92
N LEU A 153 -2.75 8.70 -6.71
CA LEU A 153 -2.37 9.93 -7.37
C LEU A 153 -1.91 9.72 -8.82
N LEU A 154 -1.09 8.68 -9.04
CA LEU A 154 -0.39 8.45 -10.30
C LEU A 154 -1.33 8.38 -11.54
N PRO A 155 -2.51 7.73 -11.49
CA PRO A 155 -3.48 7.77 -12.58
C PRO A 155 -3.85 9.19 -13.01
N PHE A 156 -4.06 10.12 -12.07
CA PHE A 156 -4.42 11.50 -12.39
C PHE A 156 -3.26 12.27 -13.03
N VAL A 157 -2.03 12.07 -12.55
CA VAL A 157 -0.83 12.66 -13.15
C VAL A 157 -0.64 12.17 -14.60
N LEU A 158 -0.83 10.87 -14.84
CA LEU A 158 -0.74 10.27 -16.17
C LEU A 158 -1.85 10.76 -17.10
N ASP A 159 -3.08 10.91 -16.58
CA ASP A 159 -4.21 11.40 -17.36
C ASP A 159 -4.02 12.87 -17.78
N GLN A 160 -3.54 13.73 -16.87
CA GLN A 160 -3.18 15.12 -17.18
C GLN A 160 -2.06 15.22 -18.22
N SER A 161 -1.16 14.23 -18.24
CA SER A 161 -0.09 14.12 -19.25
C SER A 161 -0.57 13.54 -20.59
N GLY A 162 -1.88 13.33 -20.77
CA GLY A 162 -2.48 12.77 -21.99
C GLY A 162 -2.37 11.25 -22.13
N LYS A 163 -1.74 10.55 -21.18
CA LYS A 163 -1.55 9.08 -21.18
C LYS A 163 -2.76 8.35 -20.61
N LYS A 164 -3.95 8.65 -21.15
CA LYS A 164 -5.26 8.24 -20.60
C LYS A 164 -5.39 6.72 -20.38
N PHE A 165 -4.99 5.91 -21.36
CA PHE A 165 -5.05 4.45 -21.23
C PHE A 165 -4.12 3.94 -20.13
N THR A 166 -2.87 4.44 -20.08
CA THR A 166 -1.90 4.07 -19.05
C THR A 166 -2.37 4.48 -17.66
N ALA A 167 -2.98 5.66 -17.52
CA ALA A 167 -3.61 6.10 -16.27
C ALA A 167 -4.63 5.07 -15.76
N GLY A 168 -5.53 4.65 -16.64
CA GLY A 168 -6.47 3.58 -16.40
C GLY A 168 -5.81 2.27 -16.00
N PHE A 169 -4.85 1.80 -16.80
CA PHE A 169 -4.18 0.52 -16.58
C PHE A 169 -3.49 0.43 -15.22
N ILE A 170 -2.81 1.51 -14.81
CA ILE A 170 -2.22 1.63 -13.48
C ILE A 170 -3.29 1.69 -12.38
N LEU A 171 -4.43 2.34 -12.62
CA LEU A 171 -5.55 2.31 -11.67
C LEU A 171 -6.11 0.89 -11.50
N GLY A 172 -6.25 0.11 -12.58
CA GLY A 172 -6.67 -1.29 -12.51
C GLY A 172 -5.74 -2.14 -11.66
N PHE A 173 -4.42 -2.00 -11.87
CA PHE A 173 -3.40 -2.61 -11.02
C PHE A 173 -3.55 -2.19 -9.54
N ALA A 174 -3.73 -0.89 -9.29
CA ALA A 174 -3.84 -0.35 -7.95
C ALA A 174 -5.07 -0.89 -7.20
N ILE A 175 -6.22 -0.98 -7.87
CA ILE A 175 -7.46 -1.57 -7.32
C ILE A 175 -7.24 -3.03 -6.94
N VAL A 176 -6.53 -3.81 -7.76
CA VAL A 176 -6.24 -5.22 -7.43
C VAL A 176 -5.32 -5.33 -6.21
N LEU A 177 -4.33 -4.44 -6.05
CA LEU A 177 -3.48 -4.45 -4.86
C LEU A 177 -4.23 -4.03 -3.59
N LYS A 178 -5.07 -2.99 -3.67
CA LYS A 178 -5.83 -2.49 -2.53
C LYS A 178 -7.16 -1.89 -2.97
N MET A 179 -8.19 -2.75 -3.04
CA MET A 179 -9.51 -2.40 -3.58
C MET A 179 -10.16 -1.20 -2.88
N SER A 180 -10.13 -1.16 -1.54
CA SER A 180 -10.61 -0.01 -0.77
C SER A 180 -9.44 0.90 -0.38
N PRO A 181 -9.48 2.21 -0.69
CA PRO A 181 -10.60 2.98 -1.24
C PRO A 181 -10.62 3.12 -2.77
N LEU A 182 -9.68 2.50 -3.49
CA LEU A 182 -9.39 2.80 -4.90
C LEU A 182 -10.52 2.47 -5.89
N LEU A 183 -11.43 1.56 -5.54
CA LEU A 183 -12.54 1.12 -6.40
C LEU A 183 -13.51 2.26 -6.76
N ILE A 184 -13.52 3.36 -6.00
CA ILE A 184 -14.37 4.53 -6.32
C ILE A 184 -13.79 5.37 -7.46
N LEU A 185 -12.49 5.28 -7.75
CA LEU A 185 -11.81 6.18 -8.68
C LEU A 185 -12.19 5.97 -10.17
N PRO A 186 -12.51 4.76 -10.67
CA PRO A 186 -13.06 4.60 -12.01
C PRO A 186 -14.33 5.44 -12.26
N PHE A 187 -15.15 5.71 -11.22
CA PHE A 187 -16.31 6.58 -11.37
C PHE A 187 -15.94 8.01 -11.77
N TYR A 188 -14.80 8.54 -11.31
CA TYR A 188 -14.31 9.83 -11.78
C TYR A 188 -14.09 9.82 -13.31
N PHE A 189 -13.45 8.78 -13.84
CA PHE A 189 -13.21 8.68 -15.29
C PHE A 189 -14.50 8.45 -16.08
N LEU A 190 -15.48 7.73 -15.49
CA LEU A 190 -16.81 7.55 -16.06
C LEU A 190 -17.57 8.88 -16.17
N LEU A 191 -17.62 9.66 -15.09
CA LEU A 191 -18.29 10.96 -15.07
C LEU A 191 -17.66 11.94 -16.08
N ASN A 192 -16.35 11.85 -16.27
CA ASN A 192 -15.61 12.65 -17.25
C ASN A 192 -15.61 12.05 -18.67
N ARG A 193 -16.36 10.96 -18.92
CA ARG A 193 -16.43 10.25 -20.21
C ARG A 193 -15.05 9.86 -20.77
N ASN A 194 -14.10 9.58 -19.89
CA ASN A 194 -12.74 9.18 -20.26
C ASN A 194 -12.68 7.67 -20.53
N TRP A 195 -13.28 7.26 -21.65
CA TRP A 195 -13.38 5.85 -22.05
C TRP A 195 -12.02 5.18 -22.24
N ARG A 196 -10.99 5.94 -22.62
CA ARG A 196 -9.62 5.41 -22.76
C ARG A 196 -9.05 5.00 -21.40
N ALA A 197 -9.26 5.80 -20.36
CA ALA A 197 -8.86 5.44 -19.00
C ALA A 197 -9.70 4.28 -18.45
N LEU A 198 -11.01 4.25 -18.72
CA LEU A 198 -11.84 3.10 -18.32
C LEU A 198 -11.43 1.79 -19.00
N ALA A 199 -11.14 1.82 -20.30
CA ALA A 199 -10.61 0.67 -21.03
C ALA A 199 -9.25 0.22 -20.46
N GLY A 200 -8.37 1.16 -20.14
CA GLY A 200 -7.13 0.88 -19.42
C GLY A 200 -7.38 0.20 -18.08
N CYS A 201 -8.29 0.74 -17.27
CA CYS A 201 -8.65 0.19 -15.96
C CYS A 201 -9.20 -1.23 -16.06
N ALA A 202 -10.09 -1.48 -17.01
CA ALA A 202 -10.59 -2.83 -17.29
C ALA A 202 -9.46 -3.77 -17.72
N ALA A 203 -8.56 -3.33 -18.61
CA ALA A 203 -7.43 -4.13 -19.06
C ALA A 203 -6.44 -4.45 -17.92
N GLY A 204 -6.14 -3.47 -17.07
CA GLY A 204 -5.30 -3.66 -15.88
C GLY A 204 -5.97 -4.61 -14.87
N GLY A 205 -7.24 -4.38 -14.56
CA GLY A 205 -8.01 -5.27 -13.68
C GLY A 205 -8.09 -6.70 -14.21
N PHE A 206 -8.30 -6.88 -15.51
CA PHE A 206 -8.26 -8.19 -16.15
C PHE A 206 -6.88 -8.83 -16.04
N LEU A 207 -5.81 -8.13 -16.43
CA LEU A 207 -4.46 -8.69 -16.43
C LEU A 207 -4.03 -9.10 -15.01
N PHE A 208 -4.15 -8.18 -14.07
CA PHE A 208 -3.60 -8.32 -12.73
C PHE A 208 -4.54 -9.06 -11.77
N GLY A 209 -5.85 -8.91 -11.94
CA GLY A 209 -6.86 -9.52 -11.09
C GLY A 209 -7.29 -10.91 -11.55
N LEU A 210 -7.22 -11.20 -12.86
CA LEU A 210 -7.70 -12.48 -13.42
C LEU A 210 -6.59 -13.24 -14.16
N PHE A 211 -6.02 -12.68 -15.23
CA PHE A 211 -5.11 -13.41 -16.12
C PHE A 211 -3.89 -13.95 -15.39
N ILE A 212 -3.14 -13.11 -14.66
CA ILE A 212 -1.95 -13.53 -13.92
C ILE A 212 -2.31 -14.59 -12.85
N PRO A 213 -3.29 -14.35 -11.94
CA PRO A 213 -3.69 -15.37 -10.97
C PRO A 213 -4.19 -16.68 -11.59
N ILE A 214 -4.94 -16.65 -12.70
CA ILE A 214 -5.40 -17.85 -13.40
C ILE A 214 -4.22 -18.64 -13.97
N VAL A 215 -3.21 -17.96 -14.53
CA VAL A 215 -2.00 -18.64 -15.01
C VAL A 215 -1.22 -19.29 -13.86
N VAL A 216 -1.21 -18.68 -12.68
CA VAL A 216 -0.48 -19.21 -11.52
C VAL A 216 -1.23 -20.34 -10.80
N PHE A 217 -2.55 -20.21 -10.62
CA PHE A 217 -3.34 -21.11 -9.77
C PHE A 217 -4.26 -22.06 -10.54
N GLY A 218 -4.52 -21.79 -11.82
CA GLY A 218 -5.66 -22.35 -12.54
C GLY A 218 -6.98 -21.63 -12.20
N PRO A 219 -8.00 -21.76 -13.06
CA PRO A 219 -9.25 -21.03 -12.92
C PRO A 219 -10.07 -21.44 -11.69
N GLU A 220 -10.11 -22.74 -11.34
CA GLU A 220 -10.89 -23.26 -10.24
C GLU A 220 -10.38 -22.75 -8.88
N LEU A 221 -9.06 -22.86 -8.65
CA LEU A 221 -8.45 -22.39 -7.41
C LEU A 221 -8.47 -20.87 -7.32
N HIS A 222 -8.26 -20.15 -8.44
CA HIS A 222 -8.39 -18.70 -8.45
C HIS A 222 -9.81 -18.25 -8.09
N TYR A 223 -10.85 -18.92 -8.61
CA TYR A 223 -12.23 -18.63 -8.23
C TYR A 223 -12.49 -18.88 -6.74
N ALA A 224 -11.97 -19.98 -6.18
CA ALA A 224 -12.06 -20.25 -4.74
C ALA A 224 -11.37 -19.14 -3.92
N TYR A 225 -10.21 -18.65 -4.36
CA TYR A 225 -9.51 -17.52 -3.73
C TYR A 225 -10.28 -16.21 -3.79
N LEU A 226 -10.95 -15.90 -4.91
CA LEU A 226 -11.83 -14.73 -4.98
C LEU A 226 -13.01 -14.84 -4.00
N ARG A 227 -13.53 -16.05 -3.79
CA ARG A 227 -14.59 -16.31 -2.81
C ARG A 227 -14.08 -16.15 -1.37
N ASN A 228 -12.93 -16.73 -1.04
CA ASN A 228 -12.29 -16.56 0.27
C ASN A 228 -12.04 -15.07 0.58
N TYR A 229 -11.54 -14.32 -0.40
CA TYR A 229 -11.38 -12.87 -0.27
C TYR A 229 -12.73 -12.16 -0.03
N TYR A 230 -13.76 -12.50 -0.79
CA TYR A 230 -15.09 -11.92 -0.61
C TYR A 230 -15.66 -12.22 0.78
N ASP A 231 -15.53 -13.45 1.26
CA ASP A 231 -16.00 -13.87 2.59
C ASP A 231 -15.23 -13.15 3.70
N ALA A 232 -13.91 -12.98 3.55
CA ALA A 232 -13.07 -12.22 4.48
C ALA A 232 -13.49 -10.74 4.58
N ILE A 233 -13.70 -10.08 3.45
CA ILE A 233 -14.07 -8.65 3.42
C ILE A 233 -15.52 -8.44 3.87
N SER A 234 -16.46 -9.25 3.39
CA SER A 234 -17.88 -9.14 3.78
C SER A 234 -18.08 -9.46 5.26
N GLY A 235 -17.40 -10.49 5.77
CA GLY A 235 -17.32 -10.81 7.19
C GLY A 235 -16.62 -9.74 8.01
N GLY A 236 -15.73 -8.93 7.45
CA GLY A 236 -15.05 -7.83 8.15
C GLY A 236 -15.79 -6.49 8.15
N THR A 237 -16.77 -6.29 7.25
CA THR A 237 -17.37 -4.95 7.00
C THR A 237 -18.87 -4.88 7.24
N GLY A 238 -19.54 -6.00 7.55
CA GLY A 238 -20.97 -6.05 7.84
C GLY A 238 -21.34 -5.82 9.31
N ASN A 239 -22.65 -5.78 9.60
CA ASN A 239 -23.17 -5.63 10.97
C ASN A 239 -22.75 -6.77 11.92
N LEU A 240 -22.38 -7.92 11.36
CA LEU A 240 -21.90 -9.09 12.08
C LEU A 240 -20.37 -9.18 12.10
N ALA A 241 -19.65 -8.09 11.78
CA ALA A 241 -18.19 -8.14 11.69
C ALA A 241 -17.50 -8.57 12.98
N HIS A 242 -18.12 -8.27 14.13
CA HIS A 242 -17.68 -8.72 15.45
C HIS A 242 -17.69 -10.25 15.65
N GLN A 243 -18.35 -10.98 14.77
CA GLN A 243 -18.42 -12.45 14.77
C GLN A 243 -17.36 -13.08 13.84
N SER A 244 -16.72 -12.28 13.00
CA SER A 244 -15.63 -12.76 12.16
C SER A 244 -14.38 -13.04 12.99
N TYR A 245 -13.67 -14.11 12.66
CA TYR A 245 -12.36 -14.39 13.25
C TYR A 245 -11.36 -13.24 13.01
N LEU A 246 -11.56 -12.47 11.92
CA LEU A 246 -10.76 -11.29 11.59
C LEU A 246 -11.03 -10.07 12.47
N TRP A 247 -12.08 -10.08 13.32
CA TRP A 247 -12.43 -8.92 14.14
C TRP A 247 -11.29 -8.50 15.07
N GLY A 248 -10.66 -9.47 15.71
CA GLY A 248 -9.50 -9.28 16.58
C GLY A 248 -8.23 -8.82 15.85
N GLU A 249 -8.15 -9.09 14.55
CA GLU A 249 -7.00 -8.76 13.72
C GLU A 249 -7.12 -7.35 13.12
N LEU A 250 -8.34 -6.96 12.72
CA LEU A 250 -8.58 -5.79 11.88
C LEU A 250 -9.31 -4.64 12.59
N PHE A 251 -10.18 -4.92 13.57
CA PHE A 251 -11.22 -3.96 13.97
C PHE A 251 -11.36 -3.69 15.47
N THR A 252 -10.68 -4.43 16.36
CA THR A 252 -10.76 -4.20 17.81
C THR A 252 -10.22 -2.82 18.19
N PRO A 253 -11.06 -1.83 18.60
CA PRO A 253 -10.61 -0.44 18.88
C PRO A 253 -9.61 -0.35 20.04
N PHE A 254 -9.64 -1.37 20.91
CA PHE A 254 -8.86 -1.48 22.14
C PHE A 254 -7.62 -2.37 21.99
N ALA A 255 -7.41 -3.01 20.83
CA ALA A 255 -6.12 -3.63 20.58
C ALA A 255 -5.10 -2.50 20.38
N GLY A 256 -3.99 -2.53 21.11
CA GLY A 256 -2.89 -1.57 20.95
C GLY A 256 -2.25 -1.55 19.55
N ASP A 257 -2.76 -2.37 18.62
CA ASP A 257 -2.37 -2.46 17.22
C ASP A 257 -3.42 -1.90 16.23
N ASN A 258 -4.53 -1.32 16.69
CA ASN A 258 -5.55 -0.77 15.79
C ASN A 258 -5.15 0.61 15.23
N GLN A 259 -5.56 0.90 13.99
CA GLN A 259 -5.30 2.16 13.27
C GLN A 259 -6.48 3.13 13.35
N SER A 260 -7.53 2.77 14.09
CA SER A 260 -8.66 3.67 14.33
C SER A 260 -8.21 4.97 15.00
N PHE A 261 -8.89 6.08 14.69
CA PHE A 261 -8.66 7.39 15.32
C PHE A 261 -8.64 7.31 16.86
N TYR A 262 -9.39 6.35 17.42
CA TYR A 262 -9.45 6.07 18.85
C TYR A 262 -8.11 5.60 19.41
N ALA A 263 -7.42 4.66 18.74
CA ALA A 263 -6.12 4.14 19.17
C ALA A 263 -4.97 5.16 19.07
N VAL A 264 -5.19 6.31 18.43
CA VAL A 264 -4.25 7.44 18.39
C VAL A 264 -4.51 8.43 19.53
N LEU A 265 -5.74 8.47 20.06
CA LEU A 265 -6.19 9.42 21.09
C LEU A 265 -6.21 8.83 22.50
N THR A 266 -6.14 7.51 22.65
CA THR A 266 -6.13 6.78 23.92
C THR A 266 -4.86 5.95 24.07
#